data_AF-A0A955L297-F1
#
_entry.id   AF-A0A955L297-F1
#
_cell.length_a   1.000
_cell.length_b   1.000
_cell.length_c   1.000
_cell.angle_alpha   90.00
_cell.angle_beta   90.00
_cell.angle_gamma   90.00
#
_symmetry.space_group_name_H-M   'P 1'
#
loop_
_entity.id
_entity.type
_entity.pdbx_description
1 polymer ?
#
loop_
_entity_poly.entity_id
_entity_poly.type
_entity_poly.pdbx_seq_one_letter_code
_entity_poly.pdbx_strand_id
1 'polypeptide(L)'
;MFTIALSSPVLAIVDTNGTSTESDMVEDPELLYPTTSTMQITPLDASDYDNATVTDSGSIYLAGNEEVINSDISNDVVFAGSQVVINGDVLDNIIVAGGAVEINGNVNGDVLFAGGMLILNGNVSGDVRAFGGSLFINSETVVGDVLVSGGQIGISSRTTILGDLSTNGFNTELNATNNPTTLGAAENMDLPFNNDSVKSMVSGLIAGLSVFALILSFLMLIGSVFAGYVFIRIFPVFTEKTLETMKKKPGESVGYGCLTMVVGIILILVLFVSVIGIRLLFLLMVLGVLALMVGGIYARYMIGRMLLERFDKKNTGRFIVLLVGTLVVDLGLFILGLIPILAIFTGTISFFLTMWGMGAIIYNKYNSMKS
;
A
#
# COMPACT_ATOMS: atom_id res chain seq x y z
N MET A 1 -10.21 -28.94 -19.73
CA MET A 1 -9.09 -28.48 -18.89
C MET A 1 -8.71 -27.12 -19.44
N PHE A 2 -9.35 -26.07 -18.95
CA PHE A 2 -9.15 -24.68 -19.39
C PHE A 2 -8.44 -23.97 -18.23
N THR A 3 -7.21 -23.55 -18.43
CA THR A 3 -6.47 -22.67 -17.52
C THR A 3 -6.59 -21.26 -18.09
N ILE A 4 -7.29 -20.38 -17.38
CA ILE A 4 -7.33 -18.95 -17.67
C ILE A 4 -6.17 -18.33 -16.89
N ALA A 5 -5.11 -17.93 -17.59
CA ALA A 5 -4.09 -17.04 -17.04
C ALA A 5 -4.63 -15.61 -17.10
N LEU A 6 -4.82 -14.99 -15.95
CA LEU A 6 -5.15 -13.57 -15.81
C LEU A 6 -3.84 -12.78 -15.84
N SER A 7 -3.40 -12.35 -17.01
CA SER A 7 -2.40 -11.27 -17.14
C SER A 7 -3.15 -9.93 -17.04
N SER A 8 -2.90 -9.18 -15.97
CA SER A 8 -3.43 -7.82 -15.80
C SER A 8 -2.90 -6.90 -16.91
N PRO A 9 -3.66 -5.88 -17.35
CA PRO A 9 -3.18 -4.94 -18.37
C PRO A 9 -2.06 -4.06 -17.79
N VAL A 10 -0.89 -4.07 -18.43
CA VAL A 10 0.20 -3.10 -18.19
C VAL A 10 -0.15 -1.81 -18.93
N LEU A 11 0.03 -0.66 -18.28
CA LEU A 11 -0.08 0.64 -18.94
C LEU A 11 1.33 1.10 -19.32
N ALA A 12 1.70 0.93 -20.59
CA ALA A 12 2.93 1.45 -21.14
C ALA A 12 2.65 2.76 -21.89
N ILE A 13 3.40 3.82 -21.58
CA ILE A 13 3.38 5.08 -22.32
C ILE A 13 4.79 5.31 -22.86
N VAL A 14 4.90 5.37 -24.19
CA VAL A 14 6.14 5.68 -24.92
C VAL A 14 5.98 7.09 -25.52
N ASP A 15 6.92 7.99 -25.24
CA ASP A 15 6.97 9.32 -25.87
C ASP A 15 7.88 9.26 -27.11
N THR A 16 7.31 9.30 -28.31
CA THR A 16 8.05 9.15 -29.58
C THR A 16 8.42 10.48 -30.25
N ASN A 17 8.54 11.58 -29.49
CA ASN A 17 8.84 12.88 -30.09
C ASN A 17 10.31 13.01 -30.52
N GLY A 18 10.61 12.61 -31.76
CA GLY A 18 11.99 12.63 -32.24
C GLY A 18 12.25 12.59 -33.75
N THR A 19 11.41 13.18 -34.63
CA THR A 19 11.88 13.67 -35.95
C THR A 19 10.97 14.77 -36.50
N SER A 20 11.34 16.04 -36.32
CA SER A 20 10.79 17.11 -37.16
C SER A 20 11.50 17.09 -38.51
N THR A 21 10.93 16.42 -39.51
CA THR A 21 11.31 16.66 -40.91
C THR A 21 10.71 17.98 -41.38
N GLU A 22 11.53 18.75 -42.07
CA GLU A 22 11.39 20.15 -42.51
C GLU A 22 10.24 20.42 -43.53
N SER A 23 9.17 19.60 -43.56
CA SER A 23 8.13 19.68 -44.60
C SER A 23 6.81 20.37 -44.21
N ASP A 24 6.61 20.75 -42.94
CA ASP A 24 5.31 21.25 -42.47
C ASP A 24 5.32 22.77 -42.17
N MET A 25 6.04 23.54 -42.98
CA MET A 25 5.98 25.01 -42.97
C MET A 25 4.84 25.48 -43.88
N VAL A 26 3.65 25.73 -43.33
CA VAL A 26 2.60 26.50 -44.01
C VAL A 26 2.97 27.98 -43.91
N GLU A 27 3.19 28.61 -45.08
CA GLU A 27 3.38 30.06 -45.23
C GLU A 27 2.07 30.81 -44.88
N ASP A 28 1.96 31.36 -43.68
CA ASP A 28 1.05 32.48 -43.38
C ASP A 28 1.62 33.34 -42.22
N PRO A 29 1.94 34.64 -42.41
CA PRO A 29 2.76 35.41 -41.47
C PRO A 29 1.97 36.11 -40.35
N GLU A 30 0.76 35.67 -39.99
CA GLU A 30 0.03 36.22 -38.84
C GLU A 30 -0.65 35.10 -38.03
N LEU A 31 -0.17 34.90 -36.79
CA LEU A 31 -0.73 34.13 -35.65
C LEU A 31 0.20 33.00 -35.15
N LEU A 32 1.20 33.40 -34.37
CA LEU A 32 2.05 32.52 -33.58
C LEU A 32 1.29 32.06 -32.31
N TYR A 33 0.73 30.85 -32.31
CA TYR A 33 0.38 30.13 -31.08
C TYR A 33 1.05 28.76 -31.09
N PRO A 34 1.68 28.32 -29.99
CA PRO A 34 2.17 26.95 -29.89
C PRO A 34 0.98 25.98 -29.92
N THR A 35 0.98 25.05 -30.88
CA THR A 35 0.07 23.92 -30.88
C THR A 35 0.34 23.07 -29.65
N THR A 36 -0.72 22.75 -28.91
CA THR A 36 -0.67 21.86 -27.75
C THR A 36 -0.21 20.49 -28.21
N SER A 37 0.95 20.03 -27.72
CA SER A 37 1.42 18.66 -27.91
C SER A 37 0.41 17.69 -27.29
N THR A 38 -0.26 16.92 -28.14
CA THR A 38 -1.19 15.89 -27.70
C THR A 38 -0.42 14.61 -27.44
N MET A 39 -0.42 14.15 -26.19
CA MET A 39 0.08 12.84 -25.79
C MET A 39 -0.80 11.76 -26.45
N GLN A 40 -0.31 11.06 -27.47
CA GLN A 40 -1.02 9.92 -28.03
C GLN A 40 -0.80 8.70 -27.13
N ILE A 41 -1.88 8.23 -26.51
CA ILE A 41 -1.89 6.96 -25.78
C ILE A 41 -2.25 5.86 -26.78
N THR A 42 -1.27 5.06 -27.19
CA THR A 42 -1.52 3.85 -27.99
C THR A 42 -1.46 2.63 -27.05
N PRO A 43 -2.56 1.89 -26.85
CA PRO A 43 -2.51 0.65 -26.09
C PRO A 43 -1.69 -0.39 -26.86
N LEU A 44 -0.66 -0.96 -26.23
CA LEU A 44 0.03 -2.14 -26.75
C LEU A 44 -0.84 -3.38 -26.56
N ASP A 45 -1.04 -4.15 -27.63
CA ASP A 45 -1.87 -5.35 -27.63
C ASP A 45 -1.13 -6.51 -26.96
N ALA A 46 -1.87 -7.41 -26.30
CA ALA A 46 -1.31 -8.44 -25.41
C ALA A 46 -0.38 -9.48 -26.09
N SER A 47 -0.28 -9.48 -27.42
CA SER A 47 0.62 -10.35 -28.18
C SER A 47 2.02 -9.79 -28.40
N ASP A 48 2.27 -8.51 -28.11
CA ASP A 48 3.59 -7.87 -28.30
C ASP A 48 4.51 -7.96 -27.06
N TYR A 49 4.03 -8.51 -25.95
CA TYR A 49 4.82 -8.64 -24.71
C TYR A 49 6.01 -9.59 -24.81
N ASP A 50 6.00 -10.54 -25.75
CA ASP A 50 7.00 -11.62 -25.78
C ASP A 50 8.22 -11.30 -26.66
N ASN A 51 8.21 -10.17 -27.39
CA ASN A 51 9.34 -9.72 -28.21
C ASN A 51 9.21 -8.24 -28.62
N ALA A 52 8.93 -7.36 -27.65
CA ALA A 52 9.03 -5.92 -27.90
C ALA A 52 10.50 -5.53 -28.05
N THR A 53 11.08 -5.75 -29.25
CA THR A 53 12.23 -4.97 -29.71
C THR A 53 11.75 -3.55 -29.92
N VAL A 54 11.62 -2.80 -28.81
CA VAL A 54 11.37 -1.36 -28.86
C VAL A 54 12.69 -0.70 -29.19
N THR A 55 13.01 -0.67 -30.48
CA THR A 55 13.96 0.31 -31.01
C THR A 55 13.18 1.61 -31.11
N ASP A 56 13.00 2.34 -30.02
CA ASP A 56 12.31 3.62 -30.09
C ASP A 56 12.91 4.68 -29.16
N SER A 57 12.99 5.89 -29.71
CA SER A 57 13.90 6.97 -29.30
C SER A 57 13.30 7.82 -28.16
N GLY A 58 12.74 7.17 -27.13
CA GLY A 58 11.88 7.78 -26.13
C GLY A 58 12.12 7.34 -24.70
N SER A 59 11.66 8.12 -23.73
CA SER A 59 11.60 7.72 -22.31
C SER A 59 10.47 6.70 -22.11
N ILE A 60 10.67 5.75 -21.21
CA ILE A 60 9.74 4.68 -20.89
C ILE A 60 9.12 4.93 -19.51
N TYR A 61 7.78 5.01 -19.46
CA TYR A 61 7.02 5.14 -18.22
C TYR A 61 6.13 3.91 -18.02
N LEU A 62 6.39 3.16 -16.96
CA LEU A 62 5.77 1.87 -16.70
C LEU A 62 5.25 1.77 -15.27
N ALA A 63 4.07 1.17 -15.10
CA ALA A 63 3.55 0.79 -13.80
C ALA A 63 2.89 -0.59 -13.89
N GLY A 64 3.30 -1.52 -13.04
CA GLY A 64 2.94 -2.92 -13.21
C GLY A 64 3.34 -3.83 -12.05
N ASN A 65 3.05 -5.12 -12.20
CA ASN A 65 3.45 -6.11 -11.20
C ASN A 65 4.85 -6.64 -11.47
N GLU A 66 5.12 -7.16 -12.67
CA GLU A 66 6.41 -7.72 -13.05
C GLU A 66 6.70 -7.30 -14.48
N GLU A 67 7.82 -6.60 -14.69
CA GLU A 67 8.25 -6.13 -16.01
C GLU A 67 9.68 -6.58 -16.30
N VAL A 68 9.96 -6.92 -17.57
CA VAL A 68 11.30 -7.24 -18.03
C VAL A 68 11.61 -6.39 -19.26
N ILE A 69 12.62 -5.53 -19.17
CA ILE A 69 13.03 -4.63 -20.24
C ILE A 69 14.32 -5.16 -20.85
N ASN A 70 14.22 -5.78 -22.03
CA ASN A 70 15.35 -6.42 -22.72
C ASN A 70 16.05 -5.52 -23.75
N SER A 71 15.43 -4.42 -24.15
CA SER A 71 15.94 -3.50 -25.16
C SER A 71 16.65 -2.31 -24.55
N ASP A 72 17.60 -1.75 -25.29
CA ASP A 72 18.25 -0.49 -24.93
C ASP A 72 17.26 0.68 -25.02
N ILE A 73 17.42 1.66 -24.13
CA ILE A 73 16.48 2.76 -23.91
C ILE A 73 17.24 4.06 -24.11
N SER A 74 16.76 4.88 -25.05
CA SER A 74 17.50 6.07 -25.49
C SER A 74 17.43 7.25 -24.51
N ASN A 75 16.44 7.27 -23.61
CA ASN A 75 16.25 8.33 -22.62
C ASN A 75 15.95 7.70 -21.23
N ASP A 76 15.03 8.29 -20.47
CA ASP A 76 14.75 7.88 -19.09
C ASP A 76 13.89 6.63 -18.96
N VAL A 77 14.08 5.89 -17.87
CA VAL A 77 13.16 4.86 -17.39
C VAL A 77 12.51 5.32 -16.10
N VAL A 78 11.18 5.35 -16.07
CA VAL A 78 10.41 5.56 -14.85
C VAL A 78 9.51 4.36 -14.61
N PHE A 79 9.77 3.60 -13.55
CA PHE A 79 9.00 2.42 -13.19
C PHE A 79 8.46 2.48 -11.75
N ALA A 80 7.20 2.09 -11.56
CA ALA A 80 6.61 1.85 -10.25
C ALA A 80 5.86 0.52 -10.21
N GLY A 81 6.32 -0.45 -9.41
CA GLY A 81 5.70 -1.78 -9.41
C GLY A 81 6.23 -2.78 -8.40
N SER A 82 5.84 -4.05 -8.52
CA SER A 82 6.32 -5.10 -7.58
C SER A 82 7.73 -5.58 -7.93
N GLN A 83 7.98 -5.85 -9.22
CA GLN A 83 9.27 -6.31 -9.72
C GLN A 83 9.59 -5.73 -11.09
N VAL A 84 10.86 -5.37 -11.31
CA VAL A 84 11.37 -5.05 -12.66
C VAL A 84 12.79 -5.57 -12.84
N VAL A 85 13.06 -6.08 -14.04
CA VAL A 85 14.39 -6.46 -14.51
C VAL A 85 14.74 -5.64 -15.73
N ILE A 86 15.83 -4.86 -15.69
CA ILE A 86 16.29 -4.00 -16.79
C ILE A 86 17.59 -4.60 -17.35
N ASN A 87 17.48 -5.30 -18.47
CA ASN A 87 18.61 -5.96 -19.15
C ASN A 87 19.28 -5.08 -20.22
N GLY A 88 18.53 -4.18 -20.85
CA GLY A 88 19.07 -3.25 -21.84
C GLY A 88 19.77 -2.04 -21.21
N ASP A 89 20.65 -1.40 -21.97
CA ASP A 89 21.36 -0.18 -21.56
C ASP A 89 20.40 1.03 -21.55
N VAL A 90 20.58 1.94 -20.59
CA VAL A 90 19.79 3.17 -20.45
C VAL A 90 20.71 4.37 -20.65
N LEU A 91 20.44 5.16 -21.70
CA LEU A 91 21.31 6.28 -22.08
C LEU A 91 21.12 7.53 -21.20
N ASP A 92 20.06 7.60 -20.40
CA ASP A 92 19.83 8.69 -19.45
C ASP A 92 19.55 8.13 -18.05
N ASN A 93 18.45 8.53 -17.39
CA ASN A 93 18.24 8.23 -15.98
C ASN A 93 17.30 7.04 -15.75
N ILE A 94 17.52 6.33 -14.64
CA ILE A 94 16.62 5.31 -14.13
C ILE A 94 15.98 5.79 -12.83
N ILE A 95 14.66 5.93 -12.80
CA ILE A 95 13.87 6.25 -11.61
C ILE A 95 12.91 5.09 -11.34
N VAL A 96 13.21 4.30 -10.30
CA VAL A 96 12.49 3.05 -10.04
C VAL A 96 12.03 2.97 -8.60
N ALA A 97 10.73 2.72 -8.42
CA ALA A 97 10.15 2.37 -7.13
C ALA A 97 9.57 0.95 -7.18
N GLY A 98 10.08 0.02 -6.35
CA GLY A 98 9.53 -1.32 -6.37
C GLY A 98 9.96 -2.30 -5.28
N GLY A 99 9.32 -3.47 -5.26
CA GLY A 99 9.59 -4.53 -4.30
C GLY A 99 10.94 -5.20 -4.52
N ALA A 100 11.21 -5.63 -5.75
CA ALA A 100 12.49 -6.23 -6.18
C ALA A 100 12.92 -5.68 -7.54
N VAL A 101 14.10 -5.08 -7.60
CA VAL A 101 14.61 -4.41 -8.81
C VAL A 101 15.98 -4.95 -9.15
N GLU A 102 16.16 -5.36 -10.39
CA GLU A 102 17.43 -5.81 -10.93
C GLU A 102 17.79 -4.98 -12.17
N ILE A 103 18.97 -4.34 -12.15
CA ILE A 103 19.48 -3.50 -13.23
C ILE A 103 20.77 -4.14 -13.74
N ASN A 104 20.67 -4.79 -14.89
CA ASN A 104 21.75 -5.50 -15.56
C ASN A 104 22.44 -4.67 -16.64
N GLY A 105 21.68 -3.83 -17.35
CA GLY A 105 22.23 -2.90 -18.34
C GLY A 105 22.96 -1.70 -17.73
N ASN A 106 23.85 -1.08 -18.51
CA ASN A 106 24.58 0.11 -18.12
C ASN A 106 23.68 1.35 -18.13
N VAL A 107 23.99 2.30 -17.26
CA VAL A 107 23.25 3.56 -17.12
C VAL A 107 24.19 4.73 -17.33
N ASN A 108 23.92 5.56 -18.33
CA ASN A 108 24.76 6.72 -18.62
C ASN A 108 24.40 7.94 -17.76
N GLY A 109 23.17 8.03 -17.26
CA GLY A 109 22.73 9.03 -16.31
C GLY A 109 22.72 8.53 -14.86
N ASP A 110 21.77 9.04 -14.09
CA ASP A 110 21.62 8.74 -12.67
C ASP A 110 20.70 7.53 -12.42
N VAL A 111 20.94 6.82 -11.32
CA VAL A 111 20.06 5.77 -10.80
C VAL A 111 19.43 6.24 -9.49
N LEU A 112 18.11 6.39 -9.48
CA LEU A 112 17.31 6.63 -8.29
C LEU A 112 16.41 5.43 -8.00
N PHE A 113 16.66 4.77 -6.87
CA PHE A 113 15.88 3.61 -6.42
C PHE A 113 15.26 3.85 -5.05
N ALA A 114 13.98 3.48 -4.90
CA ALA A 114 13.29 3.42 -3.62
C ALA A 114 12.45 2.14 -3.50
N GLY A 115 12.76 1.25 -2.55
CA GLY A 115 12.08 -0.05 -2.56
C GLY A 115 12.50 -1.10 -1.54
N GLY A 116 12.13 -2.35 -1.82
CA GLY A 116 12.47 -3.51 -0.99
C GLY A 116 13.89 -3.99 -1.22
N MET A 117 14.19 -4.41 -2.45
CA MET A 117 15.48 -4.95 -2.86
C MET A 117 15.97 -4.32 -4.16
N LEU A 118 17.25 -3.94 -4.20
CA LEU A 118 17.97 -3.54 -5.41
C LEU A 118 19.18 -4.44 -5.63
N ILE A 119 19.33 -4.92 -6.87
CA ILE A 119 20.55 -5.53 -7.39
C ILE A 119 20.99 -4.70 -8.60
N LEU A 120 22.09 -3.97 -8.45
CA LEU A 120 22.66 -3.13 -9.51
C LEU A 120 23.93 -3.81 -10.04
N ASN A 121 23.85 -4.41 -11.22
CA ASN A 121 24.95 -5.12 -11.87
C ASN A 121 25.61 -4.30 -12.98
N GLY A 122 24.85 -3.42 -13.66
CA GLY A 122 25.35 -2.54 -14.71
C GLY A 122 26.23 -1.40 -14.19
N ASN A 123 27.07 -0.84 -15.06
CA ASN A 123 27.88 0.34 -14.73
C ASN A 123 27.04 1.61 -14.74
N VAL A 124 27.41 2.60 -13.92
CA VAL A 124 26.69 3.87 -13.83
C VAL A 124 27.65 5.03 -14.06
N SER A 125 27.35 5.89 -15.05
CA SER A 125 28.17 7.07 -15.35
C SER A 125 27.76 8.31 -14.56
N GLY A 126 26.54 8.34 -14.01
CA GLY A 126 26.05 9.37 -13.08
C GLY A 126 26.09 8.93 -11.62
N ASP A 127 25.21 9.51 -10.81
CA ASP A 127 25.05 9.24 -9.39
C ASP A 127 24.16 8.01 -9.13
N VAL A 128 24.45 7.25 -8.08
CA VAL A 128 23.59 6.18 -7.58
C VAL A 128 22.99 6.58 -6.24
N ARG A 129 21.68 6.77 -6.21
CA ARG A 129 20.90 7.10 -5.01
C ARG A 129 19.91 5.97 -4.74
N ALA A 130 20.17 5.13 -3.74
CA ALA A 130 19.37 3.95 -3.45
C ALA A 130 18.89 3.91 -1.99
N PHE A 131 17.57 3.78 -1.81
CA PHE A 131 16.91 3.70 -0.50
C PHE A 131 16.08 2.43 -0.40
N GLY A 132 16.35 1.55 0.57
CA GLY A 132 15.55 0.32 0.67
C GLY A 132 15.92 -0.68 1.75
N GLY A 133 15.34 -1.88 1.68
CA GLY A 133 15.58 -2.96 2.63
C GLY A 133 16.95 -3.62 2.45
N SER A 134 17.19 -4.18 1.26
CA SER A 134 18.43 -4.88 0.88
C SER A 134 18.99 -4.32 -0.43
N LEU A 135 20.21 -3.79 -0.40
CA LEU A 135 20.81 -3.08 -1.53
C LEU A 135 22.15 -3.73 -1.87
N PHE A 136 22.28 -4.24 -3.09
CA PHE A 136 23.48 -4.90 -3.59
C PHE A 136 24.01 -4.18 -4.83
N ILE A 137 25.19 -3.58 -4.71
CA ILE A 137 25.88 -2.90 -5.82
C ILE A 137 27.03 -3.80 -6.28
N ASN A 138 26.87 -4.38 -7.46
CA ASN A 138 27.79 -5.28 -8.13
C ASN A 138 28.41 -4.68 -9.40
N SER A 139 28.13 -3.41 -9.70
CA SER A 139 28.70 -2.63 -10.81
C SER A 139 30.23 -2.73 -10.81
N GLU A 140 30.84 -2.70 -11.99
CA GLU A 140 32.29 -2.62 -12.11
C GLU A 140 32.77 -1.19 -11.85
N THR A 141 32.08 -0.21 -12.42
CA THR A 141 32.38 1.22 -12.23
C THR A 141 31.12 2.03 -11.93
N VAL A 142 31.24 2.91 -10.93
CA VAL A 142 30.31 4.04 -10.74
C VAL A 142 31.13 5.31 -10.81
N VAL A 143 30.83 6.17 -11.78
CA VAL A 143 31.60 7.40 -12.01
C VAL A 143 31.22 8.51 -11.04
N GLY A 144 29.92 8.68 -10.78
CA GLY A 144 29.39 9.68 -9.84
C GLY A 144 29.40 9.24 -8.39
N ASP A 145 28.61 9.95 -7.58
CA ASP A 145 28.50 9.72 -6.14
C ASP A 145 27.54 8.56 -5.85
N VAL A 146 27.83 7.82 -4.79
CA VAL A 146 27.03 6.67 -4.34
C VAL A 146 26.46 6.97 -2.97
N LEU A 147 25.15 7.20 -2.92
CA LEU A 147 24.37 7.39 -1.69
C LEU A 147 23.42 6.21 -1.49
N VAL A 148 23.67 5.43 -0.45
CA VAL A 148 22.92 4.19 -0.19
C VAL A 148 22.45 4.15 1.25
N SER A 149 21.14 3.97 1.46
CA SER A 149 20.57 3.89 2.80
C SER A 149 19.59 2.73 2.91
N GLY A 150 19.83 1.82 3.85
CA GLY A 150 19.02 0.62 3.96
C GLY A 150 19.35 -0.34 5.10
N GLY A 151 18.55 -1.41 5.24
CA GLY A 151 18.75 -2.40 6.28
C GLY A 151 20.02 -3.23 6.09
N GLN A 152 20.20 -3.75 4.87
CA GLN A 152 21.36 -4.52 4.43
C GLN A 152 21.96 -3.86 3.19
N ILE A 153 23.26 -3.56 3.24
CA ILE A 153 23.99 -2.96 2.11
C ILE A 153 25.20 -3.84 1.81
N GLY A 154 25.32 -4.30 0.57
CA GLY A 154 26.49 -5.03 0.06
C GLY A 154 27.07 -4.34 -1.16
N ILE A 155 28.33 -3.92 -1.09
CA ILE A 155 29.07 -3.40 -2.24
C ILE A 155 30.17 -4.39 -2.60
N SER A 156 30.17 -4.84 -3.85
CA SER A 156 31.07 -5.86 -4.34
C SER A 156 32.53 -5.37 -4.37
N SER A 157 33.45 -6.32 -4.23
CA SER A 157 34.89 -6.02 -4.25
C SER A 157 35.40 -5.51 -5.59
N ARG A 158 34.70 -5.85 -6.68
CA ARG A 158 35.00 -5.41 -8.04
C ARG A 158 34.56 -3.97 -8.33
N THR A 159 33.74 -3.38 -7.45
CA THR A 159 33.16 -2.06 -7.69
C THR A 159 34.18 -0.98 -7.41
N THR A 160 34.44 -0.16 -8.44
CA THR A 160 35.24 1.06 -8.35
C THR A 160 34.32 2.26 -8.38
N ILE A 161 34.30 3.03 -7.30
CA ILE A 161 33.53 4.27 -7.20
C ILE A 161 34.53 5.41 -7.36
N LEU A 162 34.31 6.26 -8.37
CA LEU A 162 35.17 7.40 -8.67
C LEU A 162 34.75 8.67 -7.92
N GLY A 163 33.46 8.78 -7.56
CA GLY A 163 32.93 9.83 -6.69
C GLY A 163 32.97 9.48 -5.20
N ASP A 164 32.16 10.19 -4.42
CA ASP A 164 32.04 10.00 -2.97
C ASP A 164 31.07 8.86 -2.63
N LEU A 165 31.44 8.03 -1.65
CA LEU A 165 30.59 6.96 -1.12
C LEU A 165 30.03 7.34 0.25
N SER A 166 28.70 7.46 0.34
CA SER A 166 27.95 7.69 1.58
C SER A 166 26.97 6.54 1.84
N THR A 167 27.13 5.87 2.98
CA THR A 167 26.28 4.73 3.34
C THR A 167 25.68 4.89 4.73
N ASN A 168 24.37 4.66 4.86
CA ASN A 168 23.69 4.63 6.14
C ASN A 168 22.86 3.35 6.27
N GLY A 169 23.40 2.33 6.94
CA GLY A 169 22.69 1.06 7.09
C GLY A 169 23.00 0.33 8.39
N PHE A 170 22.11 -0.61 8.74
CA PHE A 170 22.25 -1.40 9.97
C PHE A 170 23.32 -2.50 9.81
N ASN A 171 23.36 -3.16 8.65
CA ASN A 171 24.37 -4.15 8.28
C ASN A 171 25.01 -3.76 6.95
N THR A 172 26.25 -3.27 6.98
CA THR A 172 26.99 -2.81 5.79
C THR A 172 28.24 -3.63 5.54
N GLU A 173 28.35 -4.22 4.34
CA GLU A 173 29.54 -4.89 3.83
C GLU A 173 30.10 -4.09 2.65
N LEU A 174 31.23 -3.40 2.87
CA LEU A 174 31.84 -2.49 1.89
C LEU A 174 33.21 -3.06 1.46
N ASN A 175 33.31 -3.58 0.23
CA ASN A 175 34.55 -4.16 -0.29
C ASN A 175 35.18 -3.37 -1.47
N ALA A 176 34.71 -2.15 -1.77
CA ALA A 176 35.15 -1.37 -2.93
C ALA A 176 36.67 -1.02 -2.93
N THR A 177 37.28 -0.98 -4.12
CA THR A 177 38.74 -0.97 -4.31
C THR A 177 39.42 0.40 -4.09
N ASN A 178 38.68 1.53 -4.06
CA ASN A 178 39.20 2.86 -3.74
C ASN A 178 38.17 3.63 -2.90
N ASN A 179 38.54 4.16 -1.73
CA ASN A 179 37.60 4.91 -0.86
C ASN A 179 38.29 6.05 -0.10
N PRO A 180 37.92 7.32 -0.32
CA PRO A 180 37.86 8.30 0.76
C PRO A 180 36.58 8.06 1.55
N THR A 181 36.56 7.03 2.41
CA THR A 181 35.41 6.72 3.27
C THR A 181 35.15 7.88 4.24
N THR A 182 34.11 8.67 4.03
CA THR A 182 33.49 9.49 5.07
C THR A 182 32.40 8.66 5.74
N LEU A 183 32.77 7.92 6.79
CA LEU A 183 31.83 7.38 7.79
C LEU A 183 31.26 8.51 8.66
N GLY A 184 30.90 9.64 8.04
CA GLY A 184 30.31 10.80 8.66
C GLY A 184 28.80 10.71 8.56
N ALA A 185 28.11 10.90 9.69
CA ALA A 185 26.68 11.20 9.67
C ALA A 185 26.46 12.27 8.59
N ALA A 186 25.53 12.02 7.67
CA ALA A 186 25.20 12.90 6.55
C ALA A 186 24.88 14.31 7.05
N GLU A 187 25.92 15.14 7.19
CA GLU A 187 25.80 16.53 7.56
C GLU A 187 25.71 17.31 6.25
N ASN A 188 24.47 17.59 5.87
CA ASN A 188 24.08 18.57 4.86
C ASN A 188 24.80 18.41 3.51
N MET A 189 24.47 17.32 2.79
CA MET A 189 24.74 17.23 1.36
C MET A 189 23.51 17.76 0.62
N ASP A 190 23.69 18.84 -0.15
CA ASP A 190 22.66 19.41 -1.01
C ASP A 190 22.33 18.40 -2.11
N LEU A 191 21.27 17.63 -1.89
CA LEU A 191 20.64 16.84 -2.94
C LEU A 191 20.18 17.82 -4.04
N PRO A 192 20.38 17.53 -5.34
CA PRO A 192 19.76 18.30 -6.42
C PRO A 192 18.21 18.29 -6.36
N PHE A 193 17.64 17.52 -5.43
CA PHE A 193 16.28 17.66 -4.95
C PHE A 193 16.29 18.45 -3.63
N ASN A 194 15.97 19.75 -3.69
CA ASN A 194 15.69 20.56 -2.51
C ASN A 194 14.77 19.77 -1.55
N ASN A 195 15.09 19.77 -0.25
CA ASN A 195 14.33 19.10 0.81
C ASN A 195 12.82 19.37 0.70
N ASP A 196 12.46 20.54 0.17
CA ASP A 196 11.07 20.93 -0.11
C ASP A 196 10.36 20.03 -1.13
N SER A 197 11.03 19.50 -2.16
CA SER A 197 10.42 18.63 -3.18
C SER A 197 10.13 17.23 -2.65
N VAL A 198 11.07 16.61 -1.93
CA VAL A 198 10.87 15.29 -1.30
C VAL A 198 9.85 15.39 -0.18
N LYS A 199 9.92 16.46 0.64
CA LYS A 199 8.91 16.74 1.66
C LYS A 199 7.54 17.03 1.04
N SER A 200 7.48 17.71 -0.11
CA SER A 200 6.25 17.93 -0.87
C SER A 200 5.68 16.64 -1.44
N MET A 201 6.51 15.74 -1.99
CA MET A 201 6.08 14.42 -2.49
C MET A 201 5.62 13.50 -1.36
N VAL A 202 6.37 13.41 -0.26
CA VAL A 202 5.99 12.61 0.91
C VAL A 202 4.74 13.20 1.57
N SER A 203 4.66 14.52 1.72
CA SER A 203 3.44 15.16 2.24
C SER A 203 2.27 15.03 1.28
N GLY A 204 2.50 15.03 -0.03
CA GLY A 204 1.49 14.81 -1.06
C GLY A 204 1.00 13.36 -1.10
N LEU A 205 1.88 12.39 -0.86
CA LEU A 205 1.53 10.98 -0.74
C LEU A 205 0.81 10.68 0.58
N ILE A 206 1.27 11.24 1.70
CA ILE A 206 0.58 11.15 2.99
C ILE A 206 -0.78 11.87 2.92
N ALA A 207 -0.84 13.05 2.29
CA ALA A 207 -2.08 13.78 2.06
C ALA A 207 -3.03 12.99 1.16
N GLY A 208 -2.54 12.47 0.02
CA GLY A 208 -3.30 11.62 -0.88
C GLY A 208 -3.81 10.35 -0.22
N LEU A 209 -2.96 9.68 0.57
CA LEU A 209 -3.34 8.51 1.35
C LEU A 209 -4.35 8.86 2.45
N SER A 210 -4.23 10.03 3.08
CA SER A 210 -5.18 10.50 4.09
C SER A 210 -6.54 10.88 3.51
N VAL A 211 -6.57 11.52 2.33
CA VAL A 211 -7.81 11.86 1.61
C VAL A 211 -8.48 10.59 1.09
N PHE A 212 -7.72 9.67 0.50
CA PHE A 212 -8.20 8.35 0.10
C PHE A 212 -8.75 7.57 1.30
N ALA A 213 -8.02 7.54 2.42
CA ALA A 213 -8.47 6.90 3.65
C ALA A 213 -9.74 7.55 4.21
N LEU A 214 -9.90 8.87 4.10
CA LEU A 214 -11.11 9.59 4.52
C LEU A 214 -12.30 9.19 3.65
N ILE A 215 -12.14 9.18 2.33
CA ILE A 215 -13.19 8.74 1.38
C ILE A 215 -13.58 7.28 1.66
N LEU A 216 -12.59 6.39 1.82
CA LEU A 216 -12.83 4.98 2.11
C LEU A 216 -13.52 4.79 3.47
N SER A 217 -13.12 5.56 4.49
CA SER A 217 -13.76 5.55 5.81
C SER A 217 -15.21 5.99 5.74
N PHE A 218 -15.52 7.01 4.93
CA PHE A 218 -16.88 7.48 4.71
C PHE A 218 -17.75 6.41 4.01
N LEU A 219 -17.18 5.73 3.01
CA LEU A 219 -17.87 4.63 2.32
C LEU A 219 -18.14 3.44 3.25
N MET A 220 -17.15 3.07 4.07
CA MET A 220 -17.28 2.02 5.10
C MET A 220 -18.31 2.39 6.17
N LEU A 221 -18.40 3.66 6.55
CA LEU A 221 -19.42 4.16 7.48
C LEU A 221 -20.82 3.94 6.93
N ILE A 222 -21.08 4.39 5.69
CA ILE A 222 -22.38 4.17 5.01
C ILE A 222 -22.68 2.68 4.90
N GLY A 223 -21.70 1.88 4.48
CA GLY A 223 -21.83 0.43 4.36
C GLY A 223 -22.20 -0.24 5.68
N SER A 224 -21.56 0.17 6.78
CA SER A 224 -21.83 -0.37 8.12
C SER A 224 -23.24 0.01 8.63
N VAL A 225 -23.69 1.23 8.34
CA VAL A 225 -25.04 1.69 8.71
C VAL A 225 -26.09 0.89 7.94
N PHE A 226 -25.88 0.72 6.64
CA PHE A 226 -26.78 -0.06 5.79
C PHE A 226 -26.82 -1.53 6.21
N ALA A 227 -25.66 -2.18 6.36
CA ALA A 227 -25.56 -3.57 6.78
C ALA A 227 -26.20 -3.78 8.16
N GLY A 228 -25.93 -2.89 9.11
CA GLY A 228 -26.50 -2.95 10.46
C GLY A 228 -28.02 -2.75 10.46
N TYR A 229 -28.53 -1.81 9.67
CA TYR A 229 -29.97 -1.60 9.53
C TYR A 229 -30.68 -2.84 8.96
N VAL A 230 -30.15 -3.44 7.90
CA VAL A 230 -30.68 -4.67 7.31
C VAL A 230 -30.65 -5.81 8.33
N PHE A 231 -29.54 -6.00 9.05
CA PHE A 231 -29.41 -7.08 10.02
C PHE A 231 -30.41 -6.96 11.19
N ILE A 232 -30.56 -5.77 11.76
CA ILE A 232 -31.50 -5.51 12.86
C ILE A 232 -32.96 -5.67 12.39
N ARG A 233 -33.23 -5.38 11.12
CA ARG A 233 -34.56 -5.56 10.52
C ARG A 233 -34.91 -7.04 10.35
N ILE A 234 -33.95 -7.87 9.92
CA ILE A 234 -34.14 -9.30 9.71
C ILE A 234 -34.25 -10.05 11.05
N PHE A 235 -33.41 -9.69 12.04
CA PHE A 235 -33.35 -10.39 13.33
C PHE A 235 -33.66 -9.48 14.53
N PRO A 236 -34.89 -8.96 14.66
CA PRO A 236 -35.23 -7.96 15.69
C PRO A 236 -35.23 -8.54 17.11
N VAL A 237 -35.75 -9.75 17.30
CA VAL A 237 -35.83 -10.41 18.62
C VAL A 237 -34.43 -10.74 19.15
N PHE A 238 -33.56 -11.22 18.26
CA PHE A 238 -32.18 -11.55 18.60
C PHE A 238 -31.38 -10.30 18.98
N THR A 239 -31.62 -9.19 18.27
CA THR A 239 -31.01 -7.89 18.58
C THR A 239 -31.36 -7.42 19.99
N GLU A 240 -32.64 -7.37 20.36
CA GLU A 240 -33.04 -6.89 21.70
C GLU A 240 -32.49 -7.78 22.82
N LYS A 241 -32.52 -9.11 22.67
CA LYS A 241 -31.92 -10.02 23.64
C LYS A 241 -30.42 -9.77 23.81
N THR A 242 -29.71 -9.49 22.71
CA THR A 242 -28.27 -9.22 22.73
C THR A 242 -27.97 -7.90 23.45
N LEU A 243 -28.72 -6.85 23.14
CA LEU A 243 -28.60 -5.55 23.80
C LEU A 243 -28.93 -5.61 25.29
N GLU A 244 -29.92 -6.39 25.70
CA GLU A 244 -30.23 -6.60 27.11
C GLU A 244 -29.06 -7.24 27.85
N THR A 245 -28.42 -8.24 27.26
CA THR A 245 -27.25 -8.91 27.83
C THR A 245 -26.05 -7.97 27.92
N MET A 246 -25.81 -7.17 26.87
CA MET A 246 -24.78 -6.14 26.89
C MET A 246 -25.00 -5.13 28.02
N LYS A 247 -26.27 -4.73 28.26
CA LYS A 247 -26.65 -3.78 29.33
C LYS A 247 -26.53 -4.39 30.73
N LYS A 248 -26.99 -5.64 30.91
CA LYS A 248 -27.02 -6.32 32.22
C LYS A 248 -25.64 -6.79 32.67
N LYS A 249 -24.79 -7.26 31.74
CA LYS A 249 -23.53 -7.95 32.05
C LYS A 249 -22.41 -7.57 31.06
N PRO A 250 -21.89 -6.33 31.10
CA PRO A 250 -20.90 -5.87 30.14
C PRO A 250 -19.56 -6.61 30.23
N GLY A 251 -19.04 -6.85 31.45
CA GLY A 251 -17.75 -7.52 31.66
C GLY A 251 -17.76 -8.99 31.22
N GLU A 252 -18.82 -9.73 31.56
CA GLU A 252 -18.96 -11.13 31.12
C GLU A 252 -19.04 -11.20 29.59
N SER A 253 -19.79 -10.29 28.96
CA SER A 253 -19.92 -10.23 27.50
C SER A 253 -18.57 -10.01 26.82
N VAL A 254 -17.74 -9.08 27.30
CA VAL A 254 -16.37 -8.90 26.76
C VAL A 254 -15.54 -10.17 26.96
N GLY A 255 -15.61 -10.79 28.14
CA GLY A 255 -14.88 -12.02 28.45
C GLY A 255 -15.20 -13.18 27.51
N TYR A 256 -16.48 -13.44 27.22
CA TYR A 256 -16.88 -14.46 26.24
C TYR A 256 -16.43 -14.11 24.83
N GLY A 257 -16.40 -12.83 24.46
CA GLY A 257 -15.86 -12.38 23.18
C GLY A 257 -14.39 -12.76 23.03
N CYS A 258 -13.55 -12.36 24.01
CA CYS A 258 -12.13 -12.70 24.02
C CYS A 258 -11.89 -14.21 24.05
N LEU A 259 -12.64 -14.96 24.87
CA LEU A 259 -12.54 -16.42 24.94
C LEU A 259 -12.82 -17.06 23.58
N THR A 260 -13.84 -16.57 22.88
CA THR A 260 -14.20 -17.07 21.54
C THR A 260 -13.10 -16.81 20.54
N MET A 261 -12.43 -15.65 20.61
CA MET A 261 -11.31 -15.35 19.72
C MET A 261 -10.14 -16.31 19.97
N VAL A 262 -9.76 -16.53 21.24
CA VAL A 262 -8.68 -17.47 21.60
C VAL A 262 -9.01 -18.89 21.14
N VAL A 263 -10.22 -19.37 21.42
CA VAL A 263 -10.68 -20.69 20.96
C VAL A 263 -10.74 -20.76 19.44
N GLY A 264 -11.19 -19.69 18.78
CA GLY A 264 -11.24 -19.59 17.32
C GLY A 264 -9.87 -19.67 16.67
N ILE A 265 -8.87 -18.98 17.22
CA ILE A 265 -7.48 -19.03 16.75
C ILE A 265 -6.92 -20.45 16.89
N ILE A 266 -7.10 -21.08 18.06
CA ILE A 266 -6.63 -22.47 18.29
C ILE A 266 -7.32 -23.41 17.30
N LEU A 267 -8.63 -23.25 17.10
CA LEU A 267 -9.39 -24.07 16.14
C LEU A 267 -8.90 -23.88 14.70
N ILE A 268 -8.60 -22.63 14.30
CA ILE A 268 -8.01 -22.31 13.00
C ILE A 268 -6.67 -23.02 12.82
N LEU A 269 -5.77 -22.96 13.81
CA LEU A 269 -4.47 -23.62 13.75
C LEU A 269 -4.60 -25.15 13.65
N VAL A 270 -5.51 -25.76 14.40
CA VAL A 270 -5.78 -27.20 14.34
C VAL A 270 -6.37 -27.61 12.98
N LEU A 271 -7.30 -26.83 12.43
CA LEU A 271 -7.88 -27.09 11.12
C LEU A 271 -6.87 -26.89 9.99
N PHE A 272 -5.93 -25.97 10.14
CA PHE A 272 -4.88 -25.72 9.15
C PHE A 272 -3.95 -26.92 8.96
N VAL A 273 -3.60 -27.62 10.04
CA VAL A 273 -2.78 -28.85 9.98
C VAL A 273 -3.52 -30.01 9.31
N SER A 274 -4.85 -29.95 9.26
CA SER A 274 -5.67 -31.01 8.70
C SER A 274 -5.93 -30.81 7.20
N VAL A 275 -5.56 -31.79 6.37
CA VAL A 275 -5.83 -31.76 4.91
C VAL A 275 -7.33 -31.61 4.60
N ILE A 276 -8.19 -32.20 5.43
CA ILE A 276 -9.65 -32.04 5.33
C ILE A 276 -10.11 -30.69 5.93
N GLY A 277 -9.37 -30.19 6.93
CA GLY A 277 -9.71 -28.99 7.68
C GLY A 277 -9.56 -27.71 6.87
N ILE A 278 -8.69 -27.67 5.85
CA ILE A 278 -8.51 -26.49 5.00
C ILE A 278 -9.83 -26.00 4.36
N ARG A 279 -10.71 -26.92 3.92
CA ARG A 279 -12.01 -26.55 3.33
C ARG A 279 -12.95 -25.96 4.37
N LEU A 280 -12.92 -26.52 5.58
CA LEU A 280 -13.71 -26.04 6.71
C LEU A 280 -13.15 -24.73 7.29
N LEU A 281 -11.84 -24.51 7.15
CA LEU A 281 -11.14 -23.31 7.61
C LEU A 281 -11.66 -22.06 6.90
N PHE A 282 -11.80 -22.11 5.56
CA PHE A 282 -12.37 -20.99 4.81
C PHE A 282 -13.79 -20.66 5.28
N LEU A 283 -14.63 -21.67 5.53
CA LEU A 283 -15.98 -21.47 6.06
C LEU A 283 -15.95 -20.84 7.46
N LEU A 284 -15.07 -21.33 8.34
CA LEU A 284 -14.91 -20.82 9.71
C LEU A 284 -14.42 -19.37 9.71
N MET A 285 -13.48 -19.02 8.83
CA MET A 285 -12.97 -17.66 8.71
C MET A 285 -14.06 -16.70 8.25
N VAL A 286 -14.87 -17.08 7.24
CA VAL A 286 -16.02 -16.28 6.80
C VAL A 286 -17.02 -16.09 7.95
N LEU A 287 -17.35 -17.16 8.68
CA LEU A 287 -18.25 -17.08 9.83
C LEU A 287 -17.68 -16.20 10.95
N GLY A 288 -16.37 -16.26 11.18
CA GLY A 288 -15.66 -15.43 12.15
C GLY A 288 -15.72 -13.95 11.78
N VAL A 289 -15.44 -13.60 10.53
CA VAL A 289 -15.55 -12.22 10.03
C VAL A 289 -16.98 -11.72 10.16
N LEU A 290 -17.98 -12.52 9.79
CA LEU A 290 -19.40 -12.14 9.97
C LEU A 290 -19.75 -11.92 11.45
N ALA A 291 -19.27 -12.77 12.36
CA ALA A 291 -19.48 -12.61 13.79
C ALA A 291 -18.87 -11.31 14.34
N LEU A 292 -17.66 -10.95 13.88
CA LEU A 292 -17.01 -9.68 14.23
C LEU A 292 -17.79 -8.48 13.67
N MET A 293 -18.25 -8.55 12.42
CA MET A 293 -19.07 -7.49 11.82
C MET A 293 -20.36 -7.26 12.62
N VAL A 294 -21.08 -8.32 12.97
CA VAL A 294 -22.31 -8.25 13.75
C VAL A 294 -22.04 -7.74 15.18
N GLY A 295 -20.96 -8.20 15.81
CA GLY A 295 -20.53 -7.73 17.13
C GLY A 295 -20.27 -6.22 17.15
N GLY A 296 -19.54 -5.70 16.16
CA GLY A 296 -19.28 -4.27 16.03
C GLY A 296 -20.55 -3.45 15.79
N ILE A 297 -21.50 -3.96 14.99
CA ILE A 297 -22.81 -3.33 14.76
C ILE A 297 -23.59 -3.19 16.08
N TYR A 298 -23.62 -4.23 16.92
CA TYR A 298 -24.34 -4.17 18.19
C TYR A 298 -23.70 -3.24 19.22
N ALA A 299 -22.38 -3.16 19.26
CA ALA A 299 -21.68 -2.20 20.12
C ALA A 299 -22.04 -0.75 19.75
N ARG A 300 -22.00 -0.42 18.45
CA ARG A 300 -22.43 0.89 17.95
C ARG A 300 -23.89 1.17 18.29
N TYR A 301 -24.79 0.22 18.04
CA TYR A 301 -26.22 0.38 18.36
C TYR A 301 -26.46 0.60 19.86
N MET A 302 -25.76 -0.15 20.72
CA MET A 302 -25.86 -0.03 22.17
C MET A 302 -25.41 1.36 22.65
N ILE A 303 -24.29 1.88 22.12
CA ILE A 303 -23.82 3.23 22.42
C ILE A 303 -24.83 4.29 21.95
N GLY A 304 -25.38 4.13 20.76
CA GLY A 304 -26.44 5.02 20.25
C GLY A 304 -27.67 5.03 21.14
N ARG A 305 -28.10 3.84 21.62
CA ARG A 305 -29.22 3.70 22.55
C ARG A 305 -28.91 4.36 23.90
N MET A 306 -27.74 4.10 24.47
CA MET A 306 -27.29 4.72 25.72
C MET A 306 -27.24 6.24 25.63
N LEU A 307 -26.83 6.79 24.49
CA LEU A 307 -26.77 8.23 24.28
C LEU A 307 -28.17 8.84 24.14
N LEU A 308 -29.04 8.27 23.31
CA LEU A 308 -30.40 8.78 23.10
C LEU A 308 -31.31 8.63 24.32
N GLU A 309 -31.11 7.58 25.13
CA GLU A 309 -31.80 7.39 26.41
C GLU A 309 -31.47 8.53 27.40
N ARG A 310 -30.26 9.13 27.34
CA ARG A 310 -29.88 10.29 28.18
C ARG A 310 -30.61 11.59 27.80
N PHE A 311 -31.03 11.73 26.54
CA PHE A 311 -31.80 12.87 26.05
C PHE A 311 -33.32 12.62 26.09
N ASP A 312 -33.76 11.62 26.85
CA ASP A 312 -35.15 11.17 27.00
C ASP A 312 -35.88 10.81 25.68
N LYS A 313 -35.12 10.55 24.61
CA LYS A 313 -35.64 10.17 23.29
C LYS A 313 -35.82 8.64 23.17
N LYS A 314 -36.59 8.05 24.10
CA LYS A 314 -36.78 6.59 24.21
C LYS A 314 -37.52 5.94 23.02
N ASN A 315 -38.35 6.71 22.31
CA ASN A 315 -39.14 6.22 21.17
C ASN A 315 -38.49 6.50 19.80
N THR A 316 -37.16 6.66 19.78
CA THR A 316 -36.44 6.95 18.54
C THR A 316 -36.39 5.72 17.64
N GLY A 317 -36.63 5.90 16.34
CA GLY A 317 -36.61 4.79 15.37
C GLY A 317 -35.27 4.07 15.33
N ARG A 318 -35.27 2.75 15.12
CA ARG A 318 -34.07 1.89 15.15
C ARG A 318 -32.94 2.38 14.23
N PHE A 319 -33.29 2.95 13.07
CA PHE A 319 -32.33 3.54 12.15
C PHE A 319 -31.57 4.72 12.78
N ILE A 320 -32.29 5.65 13.42
CA ILE A 320 -31.68 6.83 14.06
C ILE A 320 -30.78 6.39 15.23
N VAL A 321 -31.21 5.38 16.01
CA VAL A 321 -30.38 4.82 17.09
C VAL A 321 -29.05 4.28 16.55
N LEU A 322 -29.10 3.51 15.46
CA LEU A 322 -27.91 2.95 14.82
C LEU A 322 -27.01 4.03 14.22
N LEU A 323 -27.61 5.02 13.53
CA LEU A 323 -26.91 6.13 12.91
C LEU A 323 -26.16 6.95 13.95
N VAL A 324 -26.84 7.37 15.03
CA VAL A 324 -26.23 8.13 16.12
C VAL A 324 -25.09 7.34 16.77
N GLY A 325 -25.31 6.06 17.05
CA GLY A 325 -24.29 5.20 17.64
C GLY A 325 -23.05 5.04 16.76
N THR A 326 -23.27 4.81 15.46
CA THR A 326 -22.19 4.66 14.47
C THR A 326 -21.40 5.96 14.32
N LEU A 327 -22.09 7.10 14.17
CA LEU A 327 -21.43 8.40 14.10
C LEU A 327 -20.60 8.69 15.36
N VAL A 328 -21.14 8.44 16.55
CA VAL A 328 -20.43 8.74 17.80
C VAL A 328 -19.18 7.87 17.97
N VAL A 329 -19.27 6.58 17.65
CA VAL A 329 -18.13 5.66 17.75
C VAL A 329 -17.10 5.98 16.69
N ASP A 330 -17.49 6.04 15.42
CA ASP A 330 -16.55 6.19 14.31
C ASP A 330 -15.93 7.60 14.31
N LEU A 331 -16.70 8.65 14.62
CA LEU A 331 -16.16 10.01 14.79
C LEU A 331 -15.25 10.11 16.01
N GLY A 332 -15.63 9.47 17.13
CA GLY A 332 -14.78 9.42 18.32
C GLY A 332 -13.44 8.76 18.04
N LEU A 333 -13.46 7.60 17.37
CA LEU A 333 -12.24 6.89 16.96
C LEU A 333 -11.43 7.71 15.95
N PHE A 334 -12.08 8.37 15.00
CA PHE A 334 -11.41 9.25 14.03
C PHE A 334 -10.68 10.40 14.72
N ILE A 335 -11.35 11.11 15.64
CA ILE A 335 -10.74 12.22 16.39
C ILE A 335 -9.56 11.73 17.24
N LEU A 336 -9.69 10.57 17.90
CA LEU A 336 -8.57 9.97 18.64
C LEU A 336 -7.40 9.60 17.71
N GLY A 337 -7.69 9.21 16.47
CA GLY A 337 -6.70 8.88 15.44
C GLY A 337 -5.93 10.09 14.90
N LEU A 338 -6.41 11.32 15.10
CA LEU A 338 -5.71 12.54 14.65
C LEU A 338 -4.40 12.78 15.41
N ILE A 339 -4.27 12.22 16.62
CA ILE A 339 -3.05 12.32 17.41
C ILE A 339 -2.24 11.02 17.20
N PRO A 340 -1.04 11.06 16.58
CA PRO A 340 -0.30 9.85 16.20
C PRO A 340 -0.07 8.85 17.35
N ILE A 341 0.21 9.36 18.55
CA ILE A 341 0.43 8.54 19.75
C ILE A 341 -0.87 7.85 20.20
N LEU A 342 -2.02 8.50 20.01
CA LEU A 342 -3.33 7.95 20.39
C LEU A 342 -3.93 7.03 19.33
N ALA A 343 -3.46 7.10 18.08
CA ALA A 343 -3.93 6.26 16.99
C ALA A 343 -3.82 4.75 17.32
N ILE A 344 -2.79 4.32 18.04
CA ILE A 344 -2.60 2.92 18.46
C ILE A 344 -3.75 2.45 19.39
N PHE A 345 -4.31 3.36 20.18
CA PHE A 345 -5.43 3.04 21.09
C PHE A 345 -6.77 2.92 20.37
N THR A 346 -6.94 3.54 19.19
CA THR A 346 -8.21 3.46 18.43
C THR A 346 -8.56 2.02 18.05
N GLY A 347 -7.58 1.25 17.57
CA GLY A 347 -7.74 -0.17 17.25
C GLY A 347 -8.10 -1.01 18.48
N THR A 348 -7.44 -0.74 19.60
CA THR A 348 -7.70 -1.44 20.87
C THR A 348 -9.11 -1.17 21.39
N ILE A 349 -9.57 0.08 21.36
CA ILE A 349 -10.94 0.46 21.76
C ILE A 349 -11.97 -0.22 20.86
N SER A 350 -11.78 -0.14 19.53
CA SER A 350 -12.67 -0.78 18.54
C SER A 350 -12.73 -2.31 18.73
N PHE A 351 -11.60 -2.92 19.05
CA PHE A 351 -11.50 -4.33 19.36
C PHE A 351 -12.36 -4.72 20.56
N PHE A 352 -12.22 -4.04 21.70
CA PHE A 352 -13.02 -4.33 22.90
C PHE A 352 -14.52 -4.06 22.69
N LEU A 353 -14.89 -3.03 21.92
CA LEU A 353 -16.28 -2.78 21.54
C LEU A 353 -16.85 -3.95 20.72
N THR A 354 -16.09 -4.43 19.74
CA THR A 354 -16.50 -5.56 18.91
C THR A 354 -16.62 -6.85 19.74
N MET A 355 -15.68 -7.09 20.65
CA MET A 355 -15.72 -8.22 21.58
C MET A 355 -16.92 -8.16 22.52
N TRP A 356 -17.30 -6.96 22.98
CA TRP A 356 -18.48 -6.77 23.81
C TRP A 356 -19.76 -7.23 23.09
N GLY A 357 -19.94 -6.84 21.83
CA GLY A 357 -21.08 -7.28 21.03
C GLY A 357 -21.05 -8.77 20.68
N MET A 358 -19.88 -9.28 20.26
CA MET A 358 -19.73 -10.69 19.87
C MET A 358 -19.94 -11.64 21.05
N GLY A 359 -19.40 -11.32 22.23
CA GLY A 359 -19.56 -12.21 23.38
C GLY A 359 -20.98 -12.17 23.97
N ALA A 360 -21.72 -11.08 23.82
CA ALA A 360 -23.14 -11.04 24.20
C ALA A 360 -24.00 -11.99 23.33
N ILE A 361 -23.68 -12.11 22.04
CA ILE A 361 -24.31 -13.08 21.12
C ILE A 361 -24.10 -14.51 21.64
N ILE A 362 -22.87 -14.83 22.02
CA ILE A 362 -22.47 -16.17 22.43
C ILE A 362 -23.03 -16.52 23.81
N TYR A 363 -23.02 -15.57 24.73
CA TYR A 363 -23.64 -15.69 26.04
C TYR A 363 -25.13 -16.02 25.92
N ASN A 364 -25.85 -15.31 25.04
CA ASN A 364 -27.27 -15.56 24.81
C ASN A 364 -27.55 -16.96 24.29
N LYS A 365 -26.73 -17.44 23.34
CA LYS A 365 -26.88 -18.79 22.81
C LYS A 365 -26.57 -19.84 23.87
N TYR A 366 -25.53 -19.65 24.67
CA TYR A 366 -25.18 -20.54 25.78
C TYR A 366 -26.30 -20.63 26.82
N ASN A 367 -26.84 -19.48 27.25
CA ASN A 367 -27.90 -19.46 28.25
C ASN A 367 -29.23 -20.05 27.72
N SER A 368 -29.52 -19.88 26.43
CA SER A 368 -30.69 -20.49 25.77
C SER A 368 -30.62 -22.01 25.65
N MET A 369 -29.43 -22.63 25.75
CA MET A 369 -29.29 -24.09 25.76
C MET A 369 -29.46 -24.68 27.17
N LYS A 370 -29.39 -23.85 28.21
CA LYS A 370 -29.47 -24.27 29.62
C LYS A 370 -30.87 -24.10 30.22
N SER A 371 -31.72 -23.26 29.63
CA SER A 371 -33.17 -23.20 29.95
C SER A 371 -33.96 -24.10 29.02
#